data_AF-A0AAN6XUD9-F1
#
_entry.id   AF-A0AAN6XUD9-F1
#
_cell.length_a   1.000
_cell.length_b   1.000
_cell.length_c   1.000
_cell.angle_alpha   90.00
_cell.angle_beta   90.00
_cell.angle_gamma   90.00
#
_symmetry.space_group_name_H-M   'P 1'
#
loop_
_entity.id
_entity.type
_entity.pdbx_description
1 polymer ?
#
loop_
_entity_poly.entity_id
_entity_poly.type
_entity_poly.pdbx_seq_one_letter_code
_entity_poly.pdbx_strand_id
1 'polypeptide(L)'
;ESTAAADRWFVVVRKRLHHSLCFNITTIGPKGPRKADQGRGQDFVVLHNSSVEPPKPFEVEGITRPPIAVIIEAGEESISPWARLDCGRVYTVEDHLRVMKIGRIHTASLPLLETYFKESV
;
A
#
# COMPACT_ATOMS: atom_id res chain seq x y z
N GLU A 1 2.16 15.74 -25.95
CA GLU A 1 2.82 14.52 -25.44
C GLU A 1 1.91 13.88 -24.42
N SER A 2 1.50 12.63 -24.66
CA SER A 2 0.71 11.84 -23.70
C SER A 2 1.63 11.45 -22.55
N THR A 3 1.50 12.10 -21.40
CA THR A 3 2.18 11.70 -20.16
C THR A 3 1.77 10.27 -19.87
N ALA A 4 2.67 9.30 -20.06
CA ALA A 4 2.43 7.93 -19.66
C ALA A 4 2.09 7.94 -18.16
N ALA A 5 0.88 7.51 -17.81
CA ALA A 5 0.49 7.39 -16.42
C ALA A 5 1.38 6.34 -15.76
N ALA A 6 2.10 6.72 -14.71
CA ALA A 6 2.90 5.79 -13.93
C ALA A 6 2.01 4.65 -13.39
N ASP A 7 2.50 3.42 -13.45
CA ASP A 7 1.79 2.25 -12.93
C ASP A 7 1.45 2.44 -11.45
N ARG A 8 0.18 2.24 -11.11
CA ARG A 8 -0.33 2.38 -9.74
C ARG A 8 -0.53 1.01 -9.12
N TRP A 9 -0.07 0.88 -7.89
CA TRP A 9 -0.04 -0.36 -7.15
C TRP A 9 -1.13 -0.32 -6.09
N PHE A 10 -1.90 -1.41 -5.96
CA PHE A 10 -3.03 -1.46 -5.04
C PHE A 10 -3.00 -2.73 -4.19
N VAL A 11 -3.42 -2.58 -2.93
CA VAL A 11 -3.83 -3.71 -2.09
C VAL A 11 -5.35 -3.79 -2.14
N VAL A 12 -5.87 -4.88 -2.70
CA VAL A 12 -7.31 -5.16 -2.68
C VAL A 12 -7.72 -5.54 -1.27
N VAL A 13 -8.61 -4.76 -0.66
CA VAL A 13 -9.16 -5.02 0.69
C VAL A 13 -10.53 -5.68 0.63
N ARG A 14 -11.33 -5.38 -0.39
CA ARG A 14 -12.66 -5.98 -0.55
C ARG A 14 -13.09 -6.04 -2.01
N LYS A 15 -13.37 -7.24 -2.51
CA LYS A 15 -13.95 -7.44 -3.84
C LYS A 15 -15.46 -7.12 -3.84
N ARG A 16 -15.95 -6.45 -4.89
CA ARG A 16 -17.38 -6.26 -5.20
C ARG A 16 -17.70 -6.89 -6.56
N LEU A 17 -18.91 -6.70 -7.06
CA LEU A 17 -19.40 -7.37 -8.28
C LEU A 17 -18.71 -6.85 -9.56
N HIS A 18 -18.40 -5.54 -9.62
CA HIS A 18 -17.85 -4.89 -10.82
C HIS A 18 -16.59 -4.06 -10.55
N HIS A 19 -16.19 -3.99 -9.28
CA HIS A 19 -15.04 -3.22 -8.84
C HIS A 19 -14.47 -3.84 -7.56
N SER A 20 -13.29 -3.37 -7.20
CA SER A 20 -12.62 -3.70 -5.95
C SER A 20 -12.39 -2.43 -5.13
N LEU A 21 -12.54 -2.55 -3.81
CA LEU A 21 -12.10 -1.53 -2.86
C LEU A 21 -10.64 -1.81 -2.52
N CYS A 22 -9.81 -0.79 -2.63
CA CYS A 22 -8.37 -0.91 -2.58
C CYS A 22 -7.74 0.21 -1.74
N PHE A 23 -6.64 -0.11 -1.10
CA PHE A 23 -5.68 0.90 -0.66
C PHE A 23 -4.59 1.09 -1.72
N ASN A 24 -4.11 2.32 -1.85
CA ASN A 24 -3.03 2.65 -2.79
C ASN A 24 -1.67 2.45 -2.14
N ILE A 25 -0.70 1.96 -2.91
CA ILE A 25 0.70 1.90 -2.51
C ILE A 25 1.40 3.15 -3.04
N THR A 26 2.02 3.89 -2.14
CA THR A 26 2.83 5.07 -2.46
C THR A 26 4.29 4.83 -2.06
N THR A 27 5.20 5.63 -2.60
CA THR A 27 6.61 5.62 -2.20
C THR A 27 6.94 6.93 -1.50
N ILE A 28 7.42 6.83 -0.26
CA ILE A 28 7.88 7.98 0.53
C ILE A 28 9.40 7.95 0.57
N GLY A 29 10.03 8.90 -0.12
CA GLY A 29 11.48 8.99 -0.16
C GLY A 29 12.09 9.51 1.15
N PRO A 30 13.42 9.48 1.28
CA PRO A 30 14.14 9.97 2.47
C PRO A 30 13.97 11.48 2.70
N LYS A 31 13.51 12.24 1.69
CA LYS A 31 13.16 13.66 1.82
C LYS A 31 11.81 13.89 2.52
N GLY A 32 11.14 12.82 2.93
CA GLY A 32 9.85 12.86 3.61
C GLY A 32 8.64 12.75 2.67
N PRO A 33 7.43 12.74 3.25
CA PRO A 33 6.19 12.67 2.50
C PRO A 33 6.04 13.84 1.52
N ARG A 34 5.21 13.65 0.49
CA ARG A 34 4.80 14.77 -0.37
C ARG A 34 4.06 15.80 0.49
N LYS A 35 4.03 17.07 0.06
CA LYS A 35 3.35 18.15 0.79
C LYS A 35 1.88 17.81 1.15
N ALA A 36 1.18 17.10 0.27
CA ALA A 36 -0.21 16.66 0.49
C ALA A 36 -0.35 15.53 1.54
N ASP A 37 0.74 14.84 1.84
CA ASP A 37 0.80 13.70 2.78
C ASP A 37 1.47 14.10 4.11
N GLN A 38 1.92 15.36 4.24
CA GLN A 38 2.57 15.86 5.44
C GLN A 38 1.59 15.90 6.62
N GLY A 39 2.02 15.37 7.78
CA GLY A 39 1.18 15.31 8.98
C GLY A 39 0.11 14.22 8.97
N ARG A 40 0.11 13.35 7.96
CA ARG A 40 -0.81 12.20 7.83
C ARG A 40 -0.14 10.87 8.22
N GLY A 41 0.87 10.89 9.09
CA GLY A 41 1.62 9.69 9.48
C GLY A 41 0.74 8.56 10.02
N GLN A 42 -0.37 8.93 10.68
CA GLN A 42 -1.38 7.98 11.14
C GLN A 42 -2.11 7.26 10.00
N ASP A 43 -2.16 7.82 8.79
CA ASP A 43 -2.87 7.21 7.65
C ASP A 43 -2.01 6.17 6.91
N PHE A 44 -0.70 6.22 7.09
CA PHE A 44 0.24 5.37 6.37
C PHE A 44 0.73 4.20 7.22
N VAL A 45 1.05 3.10 6.54
CA VAL A 45 1.75 1.96 7.15
C VAL A 45 2.92 1.53 6.28
N VAL A 46 3.98 1.04 6.91
CA VAL A 46 5.10 0.44 6.19
C VAL A 46 4.60 -0.84 5.50
N LEU A 47 4.84 -0.94 4.19
CA LEU A 47 4.55 -2.14 3.40
C LEU A 47 5.88 -2.78 3.02
N HIS A 48 6.08 -4.06 3.34
CA HIS A 48 7.36 -4.74 3.13
C HIS A 48 7.16 -6.18 2.64
N ASN A 49 8.18 -6.71 1.97
CA ASN A 49 8.22 -8.13 1.64
C ASN A 49 8.34 -8.97 2.94
N SER A 50 7.51 -10.00 3.07
CA SER A 50 7.50 -10.90 4.23
C SER A 50 8.79 -11.68 4.42
N SER A 51 9.66 -11.77 3.41
CA SER A 51 10.97 -12.42 3.51
C SER A 51 12.06 -11.58 4.17
N VAL A 52 11.79 -10.30 4.48
CA VAL A 52 12.74 -9.38 5.10
C VAL A 52 12.13 -8.66 6.30
N GLU A 53 12.99 -8.27 7.23
CA GLU A 53 12.59 -7.42 8.36
C GLU A 53 12.00 -6.10 7.84
N PRO A 54 10.85 -5.63 8.38
CA PRO A 54 10.27 -4.36 7.99
C PRO A 54 11.26 -3.20 8.21
N PRO A 55 11.46 -2.32 7.22
CA PRO A 55 12.25 -1.12 7.42
C PRO A 55 11.55 -0.22 8.45
N LYS A 56 12.34 0.45 9.28
CA LYS A 56 11.81 1.49 10.16
C LYS A 56 11.29 2.65 9.30
N PRO A 57 10.12 3.24 9.62
CA PRO A 57 9.71 4.48 8.99
C PRO A 57 10.71 5.60 9.32
N PHE A 58 10.90 6.54 8.39
CA PHE A 58 11.67 7.74 8.68
C PHE A 58 10.92 8.59 9.72
N GLU A 59 11.65 9.25 10.62
CA GLU A 59 11.04 10.06 11.69
C GLU A 59 10.07 11.13 11.14
N VAL A 60 10.44 11.73 10.00
CA VAL A 60 9.64 12.75 9.30
C VAL A 60 8.29 12.23 8.78
N GLU A 61 8.12 10.90 8.67
CA GLU A 61 6.86 10.31 8.23
C GLU A 61 5.81 10.30 9.36
N GLY A 62 6.24 10.27 10.63
CA GLY A 62 5.32 10.19 11.78
C GLY A 62 4.48 8.90 11.80
N ILE A 63 4.90 7.83 11.13
CA ILE A 63 4.18 6.55 11.08
C ILE A 63 4.41 5.79 12.39
N THR A 64 3.31 5.48 13.06
CA THR A 64 3.31 4.71 14.33
C THR A 64 2.60 3.37 14.21
N ARG A 65 1.91 3.13 13.10
CA ARG A 65 1.13 1.92 12.84
C ARG A 65 2.03 0.70 12.56
N PRO A 66 1.67 -0.51 13.04
CA PRO A 66 2.37 -1.74 12.70
C PRO A 66 2.46 -2.00 11.18
N PRO A 67 3.57 -2.57 10.70
CA PRO A 67 3.80 -2.83 9.28
C PRO A 67 2.87 -3.92 8.74
N ILE A 68 2.64 -3.89 7.42
CA ILE A 68 1.95 -4.95 6.68
C ILE A 68 2.98 -5.69 5.84
N ALA A 69 3.02 -7.02 6.00
CA ALA A 69 3.87 -7.90 5.23
C ALA A 69 3.14 -8.41 3.98
N VAL A 70 3.85 -8.48 2.86
CA VAL A 70 3.35 -9.02 1.58
C VAL A 70 4.23 -10.15 1.08
N ILE A 71 3.59 -11.18 0.54
CA ILE A 71 4.25 -12.26 -0.20
C ILE A 71 4.19 -11.87 -1.67
N ILE A 72 5.35 -11.59 -2.27
CA ILE A 72 5.49 -11.40 -3.71
C ILE A 72 5.53 -12.80 -4.35
N GLU A 73 4.62 -13.06 -5.29
CA GLU A 73 4.59 -14.35 -6.00
C GLU A 73 5.64 -14.33 -7.13
N ALA A 74 6.11 -15.51 -7.55
CA ALA A 74 7.28 -15.63 -8.42
C ALA A 74 7.20 -14.75 -9.70
N GLY A 75 8.15 -13.84 -9.83
CA GLY A 75 8.31 -12.87 -10.92
C GLY A 75 9.54 -11.98 -10.69
N GLU A 76 9.82 -11.04 -11.60
CA GLU A 76 10.91 -10.04 -11.45
C GLU A 76 10.48 -8.83 -10.60
N GLU A 77 9.22 -8.80 -10.18
CA GLU A 77 8.63 -7.69 -9.44
C GLU A 77 9.18 -7.62 -8.01
N SER A 78 9.39 -6.39 -7.54
CA SER A 78 9.81 -6.13 -6.17
C SER A 78 9.05 -4.96 -5.60
N ILE A 79 8.82 -5.00 -4.28
CA ILE A 79 8.28 -3.86 -3.56
C ILE A 79 9.44 -2.98 -3.09
N SER A 80 9.34 -1.68 -3.35
CA SER A 80 10.34 -0.72 -2.85
C SER A 80 10.43 -0.79 -1.32
N PRO A 81 11.63 -0.71 -0.71
CA PRO A 81 11.78 -0.52 0.74
C PRO A 81 11.09 0.74 1.28
N TRP A 82 10.78 1.69 0.39
CA TRP A 82 10.09 2.94 0.69
C TRP A 82 8.59 2.89 0.40
N ALA A 83 8.06 1.70 0.08
CA ALA A 83 6.65 1.50 -0.12
C ALA A 83 5.90 1.72 1.20
N ARG A 84 4.82 2.48 1.10
CA ARG A 84 3.84 2.73 2.14
C ARG A 84 2.46 2.42 1.60
N LEU A 85 1.62 1.83 2.42
CA LEU A 85 0.21 1.67 2.10
C LEU A 85 -0.55 2.88 2.67
N ASP A 86 -1.25 3.61 1.81
CA ASP A 86 -2.14 4.71 2.21
C ASP A 86 -3.47 4.12 2.66
N CYS A 87 -3.61 3.95 3.98
CA CYS A 87 -4.84 3.48 4.61
C CYS A 87 -5.81 4.62 4.92
N GLY A 88 -5.44 5.89 4.64
CA GLY A 88 -6.33 7.05 4.85
C GLY A 88 -7.33 7.26 3.72
N ARG A 89 -7.21 6.49 2.63
CA ARG A 89 -8.09 6.63 1.46
C ARG A 89 -8.38 5.30 0.79
N VAL A 90 -9.67 4.95 0.72
CA VAL A 90 -10.17 3.83 -0.08
C VAL A 90 -10.37 4.27 -1.53
N TYR A 91 -9.83 3.50 -2.46
CA TYR A 91 -10.00 3.65 -3.90
C TYR A 91 -10.96 2.58 -4.41
N THR A 92 -11.86 2.97 -5.30
CA THR A 92 -12.64 2.05 -6.12
C THR A 92 -11.89 1.80 -7.42
N VAL A 93 -11.50 0.56 -7.67
CA VAL A 93 -10.77 0.13 -8.87
C VAL A 93 -11.68 -0.77 -9.68
N GLU A 94 -11.97 -0.37 -10.91
CA GLU A 94 -12.85 -1.11 -11.82
C GLU A 94 -12.19 -2.41 -12.33
N ASP A 95 -12.97 -3.48 -12.45
CA ASP A 95 -12.45 -4.80 -12.82
C ASP A 95 -12.07 -4.91 -14.31
N HIS A 96 -12.49 -3.96 -15.15
CA HIS A 96 -12.19 -3.95 -16.60
C HIS A 96 -10.80 -3.36 -16.92
N LEU A 97 -10.07 -2.88 -15.91
CA LEU A 97 -8.72 -2.37 -16.07
C LEU A 97 -7.73 -3.52 -16.29
N ARG A 98 -6.72 -3.29 -17.13
CA ARG A 98 -5.61 -4.22 -17.27
C ARG A 98 -4.77 -4.15 -15.99
N VAL A 99 -4.69 -5.26 -15.27
CA VAL A 99 -3.96 -5.38 -14.01
C VAL A 99 -2.98 -6.55 -14.07
N MET A 100 -1.91 -6.44 -13.31
CA MET A 100 -0.95 -7.53 -13.07
C MET A 100 -1.08 -7.99 -11.62
N LYS A 101 -1.16 -9.31 -11.41
CA LYS A 101 -1.09 -9.87 -10.07
C LYS A 101 0.36 -9.89 -9.61
N ILE A 102 0.68 -9.14 -8.58
CA ILE A 102 2.03 -9.09 -7.99
C ILE A 102 2.21 -10.11 -6.87
N GLY A 103 1.19 -10.28 -6.03
CA GLY A 103 1.30 -11.10 -4.84
C GLY A 103 0.07 -11.03 -3.95
N ARG A 104 0.28 -11.26 -2.65
CA ARG A 104 -0.78 -11.29 -1.63
C ARG A 104 -0.29 -10.77 -0.29
N ILE A 105 -1.21 -10.32 0.55
CA ILE A 105 -0.91 -9.96 1.95
C ILE A 105 -0.57 -11.23 2.73
N HIS A 106 0.46 -11.15 3.57
CA HIS A 106 0.83 -12.24 4.46
C HIS A 106 -0.32 -12.52 5.45
N THR A 107 -0.62 -13.78 5.74
CA THR A 107 -1.79 -14.17 6.54
C THR A 107 -1.81 -13.52 7.93
N ALA A 108 -0.64 -13.38 8.57
CA ALA A 108 -0.49 -12.71 9.86
C ALA A 108 -0.83 -11.21 9.84
N SER A 109 -0.75 -10.55 8.67
CA SER A 109 -1.09 -9.13 8.50
C SER A 109 -2.55 -8.90 8.11
N LEU A 110 -3.33 -9.95 7.81
CA LEU A 110 -4.74 -9.80 7.41
C LEU A 110 -5.61 -9.14 8.50
N PRO A 111 -5.49 -9.48 9.81
CA PRO A 111 -6.27 -8.81 10.85
C PRO A 111 -5.95 -7.30 10.94
N LEU A 112 -4.67 -6.94 10.80
CA LEU A 112 -4.25 -5.53 10.79
C LEU A 112 -4.82 -4.77 9.58
N LEU A 113 -4.75 -5.38 8.39
CA LEU A 113 -5.32 -4.79 7.19
C LEU A 113 -6.83 -4.55 7.32
N GLU A 114 -7.55 -5.50 7.93
CA GLU A 114 -8.98 -5.35 8.19
C GLU A 114 -9.27 -4.21 9.18
N THR A 115 -8.48 -4.09 10.25
CA THR A 115 -8.56 -2.95 11.18
C THR A 115 -8.35 -1.63 10.46
N TYR A 116 -7.29 -1.52 9.65
CA TYR A 116 -7.02 -0.30 8.89
C TYR A 116 -8.15 0.02 7.90
N PHE A 117 -8.75 -0.99 7.28
CA PHE A 117 -9.93 -0.80 6.43
C PHE A 117 -11.14 -0.28 7.20
N LYS A 118 -11.43 -0.82 8.39
CA LYS A 118 -12.52 -0.34 9.24
C LYS A 118 -12.32 1.09 9.73
N GLU A 119 -11.07 1.48 10.00
CA GLU A 119 -10.73 2.85 10.41
C GLU A 119 -10.78 3.86 9.25
N SER A 120 -10.78 3.39 8.00
CA SER A 120 -10.76 4.23 6.79
C SER A 120 -12.14 4.58 6.23
N VAL A 121 -13.21 4.00 6.80
CA VAL A 121 -14.60 4.12 6.33
C VAL A 121 -15.49 4.83 7.34
#